data_AF-A0A5N5PH47-F1
#
_entry.id   AF-A0A5N5PH47-F1
#
_cell.length_a   1.000
_cell.length_b   1.000
_cell.length_c   1.000
_cell.angle_alpha   90.00
_cell.angle_beta   90.00
_cell.angle_gamma   90.00
#
_symmetry.space_group_name_H-M   'P 1'
#
loop_
_entity.id
_entity.type
_entity.pdbx_description
1 polymer ?
#
loop_
_entity_poly.entity_id
_entity_poly.type
_entity_poly.pdbx_seq_one_letter_code
_entity_poly.pdbx_strand_id
1 'polypeptide(L)'
;MRLAVIGRLLVTVLLARRGLTGTPRRILQGGETLDKVQYNGRPDSPADDAFGASSVADALGSGDGSNLAATPLPKHRRAVTWVTQKDAATELVAISQPSTISDIEQLKNYVYDGNSGIKSFAYHLEMGAAPQRHPAEFPHVAPKHLLTPRAQGLGRQPGEDYSPRFHGTCTADKAVGQQYGVAKKATLVVVTIADLSVEEFTAGFQEIAIDLVAHPERRKFSVVTLSICGPRHDPEDPVLPPAMQLLKNAVQEVMDMDVPVVVAAGNGMSAAFAEMFPDNFPLVVVGANDLKINDKAPYSQLYPTLYAVGSDTTCWAESTTTPDTRLEGTSGGQIANLLSYDDVPIDTSDGKLVQSMKDYFESDRGGWDRRPHAHVLWNGVLTSS
;
A
#
# COMPACT_ATOMS: atom_id res chain seq x y z
N MET A 1 21.39 22.51 13.74
CA MET A 1 22.26 22.60 12.54
C MET A 1 21.81 21.72 11.35
N ARG A 2 20.64 21.05 11.41
CA ARG A 2 20.12 20.18 10.33
C ARG A 2 19.09 20.83 9.38
N LEU A 3 18.58 22.03 9.68
CA LEU A 3 17.61 22.75 8.81
C LEU A 3 18.23 23.43 7.57
N ALA A 4 19.56 23.58 7.50
CA ALA A 4 20.21 24.35 6.44
C ALA A 4 20.44 23.56 5.12
N VAL A 5 20.36 22.23 5.16
CA VAL A 5 20.62 21.38 3.98
C VAL A 5 19.35 21.21 3.12
N ILE A 6 18.18 21.15 3.76
CA ILE A 6 16.87 21.02 3.08
C ILE A 6 16.55 22.28 2.24
N GLY A 7 16.94 23.47 2.71
CA GLY A 7 16.70 24.73 1.99
C GLY A 7 17.49 24.88 0.68
N ARG A 8 18.66 24.23 0.53
CA ARG A 8 19.51 24.38 -0.66
C ARG A 8 19.05 23.52 -1.85
N LEU A 9 18.45 22.36 -1.60
CA LEU A 9 17.91 21.51 -2.68
C LEU A 9 16.64 22.12 -3.26
N LEU A 10 15.75 22.67 -2.41
CA LEU A 10 14.47 23.25 -2.81
C LEU A 10 14.62 24.49 -3.71
N VAL A 11 15.60 25.36 -3.43
CA VAL A 11 15.87 26.57 -4.23
C VAL A 11 16.37 26.20 -5.63
N THR A 12 17.09 25.10 -5.78
CA THR A 12 17.64 24.66 -7.08
C THR A 12 16.53 24.13 -8.00
N VAL A 13 15.53 23.42 -7.45
CA VAL A 13 14.39 22.89 -8.22
C VAL A 13 13.38 24.00 -8.58
N LEU A 14 13.14 24.96 -7.68
CA LEU A 14 12.24 26.09 -7.95
C LEU A 14 12.75 27.07 -9.01
N LEU A 15 14.08 27.23 -9.13
CA LEU A 15 14.69 28.08 -10.17
C LEU A 15 14.70 27.41 -11.56
N ALA A 16 14.73 26.07 -11.64
CA ALA A 16 14.69 25.35 -12.91
C ALA A 16 13.34 25.44 -13.64
N ARG A 17 12.22 25.69 -12.93
CA ARG A 17 10.88 25.83 -13.54
C ARG A 17 10.60 27.19 -14.19
N ARG A 18 11.50 28.19 -14.09
CA ARG A 18 11.23 29.57 -14.54
C ARG A 18 11.84 29.99 -15.88
N GLY A 19 12.55 29.13 -16.59
CA GLY A 19 13.08 29.52 -17.89
C GLY A 19 13.33 28.32 -18.77
N LEU A 20 12.42 28.07 -19.72
CA LEU A 20 12.68 27.40 -21.00
C LEU A 20 11.41 27.55 -21.87
N THR A 21 11.17 28.76 -22.39
CA THR A 21 10.31 28.96 -23.56
C THR A 21 11.20 28.93 -24.80
N GLY A 22 11.29 27.77 -25.44
CA GLY A 22 12.00 27.60 -26.71
C GLY A 22 11.28 26.58 -27.58
N THR A 23 10.63 27.06 -28.63
CA THR A 23 9.98 26.28 -29.69
C THR A 23 10.90 25.24 -30.32
N PRO A 24 10.50 23.97 -30.48
CA PRO A 24 11.24 23.01 -31.30
C PRO A 24 10.77 23.01 -32.76
N ARG A 25 11.75 23.01 -33.67
CA ARG A 25 11.60 22.78 -35.11
C ARG A 25 11.28 21.30 -35.39
N ARG A 26 10.40 21.10 -36.38
CA ARG A 26 10.15 19.83 -37.10
C ARG A 26 11.45 19.22 -37.65
N ILE A 27 11.63 17.92 -37.45
CA ILE A 27 12.32 17.03 -38.38
C ILE A 27 11.43 15.79 -38.59
N LEU A 28 11.16 15.49 -39.87
CA LEU A 28 10.45 14.31 -40.36
C LEU A 28 11.47 13.21 -40.69
N GLN A 29 11.06 11.96 -40.47
CA GLN A 29 11.23 10.75 -41.31
C GLN A 29 11.71 9.52 -40.54
N GLY A 30 11.15 8.38 -40.94
CA GLY A 30 11.69 7.05 -40.71
C GLY A 30 10.72 6.11 -40.01
N GLY A 31 9.81 5.48 -40.78
CA GLY A 31 9.02 4.36 -40.28
C GLY A 31 9.76 3.06 -40.44
N GLU A 32 9.63 2.15 -39.48
CA GLU A 32 9.81 0.71 -39.70
C GLU A 32 8.79 -0.06 -38.85
N THR A 33 8.17 -1.03 -39.50
CA THR A 33 7.21 -2.02 -39.00
C THR A 33 7.90 -3.05 -38.13
N LEU A 34 7.30 -3.43 -36.99
CA LEU A 34 7.72 -4.59 -36.20
C LEU A 34 6.68 -5.70 -36.30
N ASP A 35 7.17 -6.81 -36.83
CA ASP A 35 6.48 -8.07 -37.06
C ASP A 35 6.23 -8.87 -35.79
N LYS A 36 5.22 -9.74 -35.91
CA LYS A 36 4.76 -10.73 -34.95
C LYS A 36 5.87 -11.72 -34.58
N VAL A 37 6.11 -11.91 -33.28
CA VAL A 37 6.88 -13.05 -32.78
C VAL A 37 5.93 -14.10 -32.22
N GLN A 38 5.97 -15.28 -32.84
CA GLN A 38 5.30 -16.50 -32.40
C GLN A 38 6.06 -17.14 -31.24
N TYR A 39 5.32 -17.62 -30.23
CA TYR A 39 5.86 -18.43 -29.14
C TYR A 39 5.62 -19.92 -29.44
N ASN A 40 6.70 -20.66 -29.68
CA ASN A 40 6.69 -22.13 -29.76
C ASN A 40 6.99 -22.72 -28.36
N GLY A 41 6.32 -23.82 -28.03
CA GLY A 41 6.29 -24.39 -26.69
C GLY A 41 7.41 -25.36 -26.30
N ARG A 42 7.43 -25.61 -24.97
CA ARG A 42 7.74 -26.85 -24.20
C ARG A 42 9.09 -27.57 -24.40
N PRO A 43 9.68 -28.16 -23.33
CA PRO A 43 9.18 -29.45 -22.81
C PRO A 43 9.21 -29.63 -21.28
N ASP A 44 8.59 -30.74 -20.89
CA ASP A 44 8.29 -31.25 -19.55
C ASP A 44 9.50 -31.76 -18.73
N SER A 45 9.42 -31.59 -17.40
CA SER A 45 9.79 -32.54 -16.30
C SER A 45 11.27 -32.97 -16.11
N PRO A 46 11.74 -33.42 -14.90
CA PRO A 46 10.99 -34.20 -13.90
C PRO A 46 11.22 -33.86 -12.40
N ALA A 47 10.51 -34.64 -11.59
CA ALA A 47 10.38 -34.64 -10.14
C ALA A 47 11.56 -35.30 -9.38
N ASP A 48 11.44 -35.17 -8.05
CA ASP A 48 12.01 -35.95 -6.94
C ASP A 48 13.47 -35.67 -6.50
N ASP A 49 13.65 -35.22 -5.26
CA ASP A 49 14.09 -36.11 -4.18
C ASP A 49 14.03 -35.50 -2.78
N ALA A 50 13.84 -36.41 -1.83
CA ALA A 50 13.61 -36.23 -0.40
C ALA A 50 14.87 -35.90 0.41
N PHE A 51 14.73 -35.01 1.40
CA PHE A 51 15.49 -34.96 2.66
C PHE A 51 14.63 -34.14 3.65
N GLY A 52 14.40 -34.45 4.91
CA GLY A 52 14.90 -35.46 5.83
C GLY A 52 14.50 -34.92 7.22
N ALA A 53 13.64 -35.64 7.93
CA ALA A 53 13.18 -35.25 9.25
C ALA A 53 14.35 -35.30 10.25
N SER A 54 14.53 -34.22 11.02
CA SER A 54 15.44 -34.18 12.17
C SER A 54 14.70 -33.54 13.34
N SER A 55 14.20 -34.40 14.22
CA SER A 55 13.80 -34.10 15.58
C SER A 55 14.97 -33.60 16.41
N VAL A 56 14.83 -32.44 17.05
CA VAL A 56 15.64 -32.08 18.22
C VAL A 56 14.68 -31.62 19.32
N ALA A 57 14.22 -32.60 20.09
CA ALA A 57 13.84 -32.39 21.47
C ALA A 57 15.12 -32.36 22.29
N ASP A 58 15.35 -31.30 23.06
CA ASP A 58 16.00 -31.27 24.37
C ASP A 58 16.58 -29.87 24.66
N ALA A 59 15.79 -29.05 25.36
CA ALA A 59 16.28 -27.97 26.21
C ALA A 59 15.16 -27.53 27.18
N LEU A 60 14.75 -28.43 28.08
CA LEU A 60 13.96 -28.05 29.26
C LEU A 60 14.89 -27.45 30.31
N GLY A 61 15.09 -26.13 30.22
CA GLY A 61 15.62 -25.31 31.30
C GLY A 61 14.47 -24.72 32.11
N SER A 62 14.28 -25.24 33.31
CA SER A 62 13.45 -24.67 34.37
C SER A 62 13.87 -23.23 34.69
N GLY A 63 13.01 -22.26 34.39
CA GLY A 63 13.20 -20.84 34.70
C GLY A 63 11.92 -20.23 35.25
N ASP A 64 12.05 -19.58 36.40
CA ASP A 64 11.01 -19.11 37.32
C ASP A 64 9.85 -18.35 36.69
N GLY A 65 8.67 -18.62 37.25
CA GLY A 65 7.44 -17.88 37.02
C GLY A 65 7.59 -16.42 37.45
N SER A 66 7.78 -15.54 36.48
CA SER A 66 7.52 -14.12 36.64
C SER A 66 6.20 -13.77 35.96
N ASN A 67 5.24 -13.36 36.78
CA ASN A 67 3.97 -12.77 36.36
C ASN A 67 4.24 -11.60 35.40
N LEU A 68 4.08 -11.83 34.09
CA LEU A 68 3.82 -10.75 33.14
C LEU A 68 2.40 -10.26 33.41
N ALA A 69 2.30 -9.29 34.32
CA ALA A 69 1.08 -8.56 34.56
C ALA A 69 0.64 -7.93 33.24
N ALA A 70 -0.51 -8.40 32.73
CA ALA A 70 -1.18 -7.82 31.58
C ALA A 70 -1.30 -6.31 31.81
N THR A 71 -0.65 -5.53 30.94
CA THR A 71 -0.72 -4.08 31.00
C THR A 71 -2.19 -3.69 30.83
N PRO A 72 -2.79 -2.90 31.74
CA PRO A 72 -4.18 -2.51 31.62
C PRO A 72 -4.39 -1.79 30.28
N LEU A 73 -5.35 -2.27 29.48
CA LEU A 73 -5.78 -1.60 28.26
C LEU A 73 -6.03 -0.12 28.55
N PRO A 74 -5.48 0.82 27.75
CA PRO A 74 -5.64 2.25 27.99
C PRO A 74 -7.13 2.60 28.13
N LYS A 75 -7.45 3.22 29.28
CA LYS A 75 -8.80 3.63 29.63
C LYS A 75 -9.21 4.82 28.76
N HIS A 76 -10.31 4.61 28.03
CA HIS A 76 -11.13 5.56 27.28
C HIS A 76 -10.69 5.89 25.84
N ARG A 77 -10.76 4.89 24.94
CA ARG A 77 -11.23 5.19 23.58
C ARG A 77 -12.57 5.93 23.71
N ARG A 78 -12.71 7.11 23.10
CA ARG A 78 -14.04 7.68 22.83
C ARG A 78 -14.90 6.59 22.17
N ALA A 79 -16.20 6.60 22.43
CA ALA A 79 -17.13 5.66 21.83
C ALA A 79 -17.00 5.74 20.30
N VAL A 80 -16.31 4.76 19.70
CA VAL A 80 -16.26 4.57 18.26
C VAL A 80 -17.69 4.34 17.81
N THR A 81 -18.16 5.15 16.86
CA THR A 81 -19.48 4.93 16.25
C THR A 81 -19.30 3.91 15.15
N TRP A 82 -19.75 2.69 15.37
CA TRP A 82 -19.70 1.65 14.34
C TRP A 82 -20.82 1.82 13.32
N VAL A 83 -20.47 1.70 12.04
CA VAL A 83 -21.39 1.71 10.91
C VAL A 83 -21.37 0.34 10.25
N THR A 84 -22.52 -0.10 9.73
CA THR A 84 -22.65 -1.37 9.01
C THR A 84 -22.99 -1.10 7.55
N GLN A 85 -22.14 -1.59 6.65
CA GLN A 85 -22.45 -1.76 5.23
C GLN A 85 -23.00 -3.17 5.04
N LYS A 86 -24.25 -3.27 4.58
CA LYS A 86 -24.88 -4.53 4.21
C LYS A 86 -24.45 -4.96 2.81
N ASP A 87 -24.45 -6.25 2.58
CA ASP A 87 -24.07 -6.87 1.29
C ASP A 87 -22.71 -6.37 0.79
N ALA A 88 -21.76 -6.25 1.72
CA ALA A 88 -20.40 -5.83 1.44
C ALA A 88 -19.60 -6.94 0.75
N ALA A 89 -18.58 -6.53 -0.02
CA ALA A 89 -17.63 -7.46 -0.62
C ALA A 89 -16.90 -8.28 0.47
N THR A 90 -16.66 -9.56 0.21
CA THR A 90 -16.17 -10.54 1.20
C THR A 90 -14.87 -10.10 1.87
N GLU A 91 -13.98 -9.45 1.13
CA GLU A 91 -12.72 -8.88 1.59
C GLU A 91 -12.91 -7.79 2.66
N LEU A 92 -13.96 -6.96 2.54
CA LEU A 92 -14.30 -5.98 3.57
C LEU A 92 -14.92 -6.66 4.78
N VAL A 93 -15.80 -7.64 4.55
CA VAL A 93 -16.37 -8.45 5.62
C VAL A 93 -15.24 -9.07 6.44
N ALA A 94 -14.30 -9.77 5.81
CA ALA A 94 -13.21 -10.48 6.47
C ALA A 94 -12.38 -9.62 7.43
N ILE A 95 -12.01 -8.39 7.06
CA ILE A 95 -11.21 -7.50 7.91
C ILE A 95 -12.00 -6.92 9.10
N SER A 96 -13.32 -7.14 9.15
CA SER A 96 -14.19 -6.71 10.26
C SER A 96 -14.63 -7.83 11.20
N GLN A 97 -14.19 -9.07 10.98
CA GLN A 97 -14.65 -10.25 11.74
C GLN A 97 -13.53 -10.90 12.53
N PRO A 98 -13.64 -11.08 13.86
CA PRO A 98 -12.58 -11.66 14.68
C PRO A 98 -12.10 -13.02 14.17
N SER A 99 -10.85 -13.39 14.48
CA SER A 99 -10.26 -14.70 14.13
C SER A 99 -11.09 -15.90 14.61
N THR A 100 -11.93 -15.70 15.62
CA THR A 100 -12.85 -16.71 16.17
C THR A 100 -14.01 -17.06 15.23
N ILE A 101 -14.24 -16.28 14.17
CA ILE A 101 -15.28 -16.55 13.18
C ILE A 101 -14.66 -17.33 12.01
N SER A 102 -15.01 -18.61 11.91
CA SER A 102 -14.57 -19.51 10.84
C SER A 102 -15.34 -19.33 9.53
N ASP A 103 -16.62 -18.92 9.60
CA ASP A 103 -17.56 -19.01 8.47
C ASP A 103 -17.76 -17.65 7.78
N ILE A 104 -16.67 -16.95 7.48
CA ILE A 104 -16.71 -15.57 6.97
C ILE A 104 -17.42 -15.44 5.64
N GLU A 105 -17.32 -16.46 4.79
CA GLU A 105 -18.01 -16.49 3.50
C GLU A 105 -19.55 -16.44 3.62
N GLN A 106 -20.10 -16.77 4.80
CA GLN A 106 -21.53 -16.68 5.08
C GLN A 106 -21.95 -15.29 5.57
N LEU A 107 -20.98 -14.46 5.96
CA LEU A 107 -21.23 -13.11 6.45
C LEU A 107 -21.30 -12.11 5.30
N LYS A 108 -22.17 -11.12 5.45
CA LYS A 108 -22.45 -10.12 4.40
C LYS A 108 -22.24 -8.68 4.85
N ASN A 109 -21.90 -8.49 6.12
CA ASN A 109 -21.86 -7.18 6.74
C ASN A 109 -20.42 -6.77 6.99
N TYR A 110 -20.04 -5.62 6.45
CA TYR A 110 -18.81 -4.93 6.83
C TYR A 110 -19.13 -3.94 7.94
N VAL A 111 -18.50 -4.12 9.11
CA VAL A 111 -18.63 -3.20 10.25
C VAL A 111 -17.36 -2.38 10.35
N TYR A 112 -17.47 -1.06 10.45
CA TYR A 112 -16.32 -0.15 10.43
C TYR A 112 -16.57 1.14 11.22
N ASP A 113 -15.50 1.84 11.58
CA ASP A 113 -15.58 3.12 12.30
C ASP A 113 -16.24 4.17 11.39
N GLY A 114 -17.27 4.84 11.88
CA GLY A 114 -18.02 5.87 11.16
C GLY A 114 -17.22 7.12 10.78
N ASN A 115 -16.07 7.38 11.40
CA ASN A 115 -15.11 8.37 10.95
C ASN A 115 -14.42 7.94 9.65
N SER A 116 -14.13 6.65 9.49
CA SER A 116 -13.64 6.01 8.25
C SER A 116 -12.60 6.81 7.45
N GLY A 117 -11.61 7.43 8.10
CA GLY A 117 -10.58 8.20 7.38
C GLY A 117 -10.89 9.69 7.18
N ILE A 118 -11.94 10.27 7.77
CA ILE A 118 -12.44 11.64 7.46
C ILE A 118 -11.39 12.78 7.56
N LYS A 119 -10.31 12.59 8.32
CA LYS A 119 -9.22 13.57 8.47
C LYS A 119 -7.96 13.18 7.67
N SER A 120 -7.98 12.02 7.03
CA SER A 120 -6.80 11.37 6.48
C SER A 120 -6.69 11.52 4.97
N PHE A 121 -5.45 11.43 4.48
CA PHE A 121 -5.12 11.53 3.08
C PHE A 121 -4.44 10.24 2.61
N ALA A 122 -4.91 9.69 1.49
CA ALA A 122 -4.27 8.56 0.83
C ALA A 122 -3.53 9.08 -0.42
N TYR A 123 -2.22 9.24 -0.32
CA TYR A 123 -1.36 9.49 -1.47
C TYR A 123 -1.19 8.19 -2.24
N HIS A 124 -1.90 8.09 -3.36
CA HIS A 124 -1.96 6.88 -4.16
C HIS A 124 -0.95 6.99 -5.31
N LEU A 125 0.21 6.36 -5.13
CA LEU A 125 1.32 6.36 -6.07
C LEU A 125 1.15 5.18 -7.04
N GLU A 126 0.78 5.46 -8.28
CA GLU A 126 0.49 4.47 -9.32
C GLU A 126 0.71 5.09 -10.71
N MET A 127 0.43 4.35 -11.78
CA MET A 127 0.35 4.93 -13.14
C MET A 127 -0.90 5.80 -13.37
N GLY A 128 -1.52 6.29 -12.29
CA GLY A 128 -2.75 7.09 -12.31
C GLY A 128 -3.91 6.38 -11.61
N ALA A 129 -5.04 7.08 -11.54
CA ALA A 129 -6.32 6.57 -11.06
C ALA A 129 -7.40 7.49 -11.64
N ALA A 130 -8.57 6.93 -12.00
CA ALA A 130 -9.63 7.65 -12.70
C ALA A 130 -10.89 7.87 -11.85
N PRO A 131 -10.81 8.54 -10.68
CA PRO A 131 -11.95 8.68 -9.77
C PRO A 131 -13.13 9.44 -10.40
N GLN A 132 -12.88 10.30 -11.39
CA GLN A 132 -13.91 11.07 -12.10
C GLN A 132 -14.84 10.19 -12.94
N ARG A 133 -14.42 8.96 -13.29
CA ARG A 133 -15.29 7.99 -13.95
C ARG A 133 -16.34 7.40 -13.00
N HIS A 134 -16.07 7.45 -11.70
CA HIS A 134 -16.87 6.85 -10.63
C HIS A 134 -17.13 7.87 -9.50
N PRO A 135 -17.76 9.01 -9.77
CA PRO A 135 -17.85 10.11 -8.79
C PRO A 135 -18.63 9.76 -7.52
N ALA A 136 -19.58 8.80 -7.61
CA ALA A 136 -20.29 8.29 -6.44
C ALA A 136 -19.42 7.37 -5.58
N GLU A 137 -18.44 6.69 -6.17
CA GLU A 137 -17.49 5.83 -5.47
C GLU A 137 -16.36 6.65 -4.84
N PHE A 138 -15.93 7.72 -5.51
CA PHE A 138 -14.87 8.63 -5.05
C PHE A 138 -15.39 10.04 -4.78
N PRO A 139 -16.22 10.25 -3.74
CA PRO A 139 -16.72 11.58 -3.39
C PRO A 139 -15.65 12.46 -2.73
N HIS A 140 -14.53 11.89 -2.29
CA HIS A 140 -13.49 12.57 -1.51
C HIS A 140 -12.14 12.56 -2.24
N VAL A 141 -12.02 13.44 -3.23
CA VAL A 141 -10.82 13.55 -4.06
C VAL A 141 -10.18 14.92 -3.86
N ALA A 142 -8.87 14.97 -3.64
CA ALA A 142 -8.15 16.22 -3.52
C ALA A 142 -8.24 17.02 -4.84
N PRO A 143 -8.39 18.35 -4.78
CA PRO A 143 -8.52 19.18 -5.98
C PRO A 143 -7.24 19.22 -6.84
N LYS A 144 -6.10 18.82 -6.27
CA LYS A 144 -4.80 18.78 -6.94
C LYS A 144 -4.28 17.34 -6.94
N HIS A 145 -3.96 16.84 -8.13
CA HIS A 145 -3.20 15.60 -8.32
C HIS A 145 -1.75 15.91 -8.63
N LEU A 146 -0.87 14.95 -8.32
CA LEU A 146 0.56 15.07 -8.50
C LEU A 146 0.97 14.24 -9.72
N LEU A 147 1.84 14.79 -10.55
CA LEU A 147 2.39 14.09 -11.71
C LEU A 147 3.90 14.26 -11.67
N THR A 148 4.63 13.17 -11.90
CA THR A 148 6.08 13.25 -12.08
C THR A 148 6.43 14.12 -13.30
N PRO A 149 7.63 14.72 -13.36
CA PRO A 149 8.06 15.50 -14.52
C PRO A 149 7.98 14.71 -15.84
N ARG A 150 8.26 13.41 -15.84
CA ARG A 150 8.14 12.56 -17.03
C ARG A 150 6.68 12.30 -17.40
N ALA A 151 5.81 12.01 -16.43
CA ALA A 151 4.38 11.86 -16.68
C ALA A 151 3.79 13.14 -17.32
N GLN A 152 4.19 14.31 -16.82
CA GLN A 152 3.85 15.60 -17.44
C GLN A 152 4.42 15.73 -18.86
N GLY A 153 5.69 15.38 -19.07
CA GLY A 153 6.34 15.42 -20.38
C GLY A 153 5.69 14.50 -21.43
N LEU A 154 5.08 13.40 -20.99
CA LEU A 154 4.27 12.50 -21.83
C LEU A 154 2.84 12.99 -22.05
N GLY A 155 2.45 14.13 -21.49
CA GLY A 155 1.10 14.67 -21.60
C GLY A 155 0.05 13.89 -20.83
N ARG A 156 0.44 13.13 -19.80
CA ARG A 156 -0.53 12.49 -18.90
C ARG A 156 -1.38 13.54 -18.20
N GLN A 157 -2.63 13.20 -17.96
CA GLN A 157 -3.62 14.09 -17.37
C GLN A 157 -3.87 13.71 -15.90
N PRO A 158 -4.09 14.71 -15.02
CA PRO A 158 -4.61 14.49 -13.68
C PRO A 158 -5.91 13.67 -13.71
N GLY A 159 -6.03 12.65 -12.86
CA GLY A 159 -7.27 11.88 -12.74
C GLY A 159 -7.57 10.93 -13.91
N GLU A 160 -6.58 10.62 -14.74
CA GLU A 160 -6.64 9.50 -15.67
C GLU A 160 -5.81 8.34 -15.15
N ASP A 161 -6.16 7.13 -15.59
CA ASP A 161 -5.45 5.91 -15.25
C ASP A 161 -4.80 5.32 -16.51
N TYR A 162 -3.47 5.24 -16.49
CA TYR A 162 -2.66 4.70 -17.58
C TYR A 162 -2.16 3.29 -17.30
N SER A 163 -2.55 2.70 -16.17
CA SER A 163 -2.19 1.33 -15.83
C SER A 163 -2.97 0.33 -16.69
N PRO A 164 -2.38 -0.83 -17.00
CA PRO A 164 -3.12 -1.92 -17.64
C PRO A 164 -4.37 -2.28 -16.84
N ARG A 165 -5.52 -2.35 -17.53
CA ARG A 165 -6.83 -2.69 -16.94
C ARG A 165 -7.29 -1.76 -15.80
N PHE A 166 -6.82 -0.51 -15.76
CA PHE A 166 -7.22 0.43 -14.71
C PHE A 166 -6.88 -0.07 -13.29
N HIS A 167 -5.74 -0.73 -13.16
CA HIS A 167 -5.21 -1.24 -11.91
C HIS A 167 -5.12 -0.15 -10.83
N GLY A 168 -4.64 1.04 -11.16
CA GLY A 168 -4.54 2.15 -10.19
C GLY A 168 -5.90 2.66 -9.71
N THR A 169 -6.91 2.67 -10.57
CA THR A 169 -8.30 3.00 -10.19
C THR A 169 -8.85 1.94 -9.23
N CYS A 170 -8.62 0.66 -9.54
CA CYS A 170 -9.03 -0.45 -8.67
C CYS A 170 -8.37 -0.40 -7.30
N THR A 171 -7.06 -0.18 -7.23
CA THR A 171 -6.34 -0.15 -5.94
C THR A 171 -6.64 1.11 -5.14
N ALA A 172 -6.90 2.25 -5.80
CA ALA A 172 -7.46 3.43 -5.16
C ALA A 172 -8.87 3.15 -4.62
N ASP A 173 -9.73 2.47 -5.38
CA ASP A 173 -11.08 2.07 -4.97
C ASP A 173 -11.05 1.24 -3.69
N LYS A 174 -10.14 0.26 -3.62
CA LYS A 174 -9.95 -0.53 -2.40
C LYS A 174 -9.46 0.26 -1.20
N ALA A 175 -8.71 1.33 -1.42
CA ALA A 175 -8.25 2.18 -0.34
C ALA A 175 -9.39 3.05 0.18
N VAL A 176 -10.12 3.76 -0.69
CA VAL A 176 -10.98 4.90 -0.30
C VAL A 176 -12.38 4.93 -0.92
N GLY A 177 -12.74 3.96 -1.77
CA GLY A 177 -14.05 3.84 -2.40
C GLY A 177 -15.21 3.67 -1.42
N GLN A 178 -16.40 4.14 -1.79
CA GLN A 178 -17.61 4.02 -0.95
C GLN A 178 -18.09 2.58 -0.78
N GLN A 179 -18.12 1.79 -1.84
CA GLN A 179 -18.60 0.42 -1.84
C GLN A 179 -17.49 -0.57 -1.49
N TYR A 180 -16.31 -0.42 -2.11
CA TYR A 180 -15.24 -1.42 -2.03
C TYR A 180 -14.03 -0.99 -1.20
N GLY A 181 -14.02 0.27 -0.76
CA GLY A 181 -12.95 0.85 0.03
C GLY A 181 -13.04 0.63 1.53
N VAL A 182 -11.87 0.61 2.17
CA VAL A 182 -11.71 0.49 3.61
C VAL A 182 -11.85 1.85 4.32
N ALA A 183 -11.22 2.90 3.79
CA ALA A 183 -11.24 4.25 4.35
C ALA A 183 -12.16 5.19 3.55
N LYS A 184 -13.46 4.94 3.67
CA LYS A 184 -14.52 5.52 2.84
C LYS A 184 -14.61 7.05 2.91
N LYS A 185 -14.05 7.70 3.93
CA LYS A 185 -14.05 9.16 4.08
C LYS A 185 -12.66 9.79 3.95
N ALA A 186 -11.63 8.99 3.67
CA ALA A 186 -10.30 9.52 3.40
C ALA A 186 -10.27 10.29 2.07
N THR A 187 -9.41 11.30 2.01
CA THR A 187 -9.21 12.10 0.80
C THR A 187 -8.16 11.44 -0.09
N LEU A 188 -8.53 11.12 -1.33
CA LEU A 188 -7.62 10.58 -2.35
C LEU A 188 -6.72 11.68 -2.92
N VAL A 189 -5.40 11.48 -2.89
CA VAL A 189 -4.42 12.28 -3.65
C VAL A 189 -3.75 11.37 -4.67
N VAL A 190 -4.16 11.46 -5.93
CA VAL A 190 -3.53 10.68 -7.02
C VAL A 190 -2.13 11.21 -7.31
N VAL A 191 -1.15 10.30 -7.37
CA VAL A 191 0.24 10.57 -7.73
C VAL A 191 0.62 9.69 -8.91
N THR A 192 0.71 10.31 -10.09
CA THR A 192 0.91 9.61 -11.37
C THR A 192 2.39 9.55 -11.75
N ILE A 193 2.93 8.33 -11.83
CA ILE A 193 4.24 8.04 -12.44
C ILE A 193 4.07 7.68 -13.92
N ALA A 194 5.13 7.79 -14.73
CA ALA A 194 5.12 7.46 -16.15
C ALA A 194 5.37 5.98 -16.44
N ASP A 195 6.30 5.35 -15.72
CA ASP A 195 6.68 3.96 -15.88
C ASP A 195 7.20 3.39 -14.55
N LEU A 196 7.62 2.12 -14.54
CA LEU A 196 8.05 1.41 -13.34
C LEU A 196 9.56 1.54 -13.10
N SER A 197 10.20 2.60 -13.60
CA SER A 197 11.62 2.84 -13.34
C SER A 197 11.87 3.36 -11.91
N VAL A 198 13.08 3.14 -11.39
CA VAL A 198 13.51 3.64 -10.08
C VAL A 198 13.42 5.17 -10.05
N GLU A 199 13.77 5.83 -11.15
CA GLU A 199 13.72 7.27 -11.34
C GLU A 199 12.29 7.80 -11.19
N GLU A 200 11.30 7.11 -11.77
CA GLU A 200 9.91 7.51 -11.68
C GLU A 200 9.31 7.31 -10.30
N PHE A 201 9.64 6.21 -9.60
CA PHE A 201 9.28 6.07 -8.19
C PHE A 201 9.91 7.17 -7.35
N THR A 202 11.20 7.46 -7.56
CA THR A 202 11.92 8.53 -6.85
C THR A 202 11.22 9.87 -7.07
N ALA A 203 10.89 10.22 -8.32
CA ALA A 203 10.19 11.45 -8.65
C ALA A 203 8.78 11.50 -8.02
N GLY A 204 8.07 10.37 -7.98
CA GLY A 204 6.76 10.28 -7.33
C GLY A 204 6.82 10.59 -5.83
N PHE A 205 7.76 9.97 -5.11
CA PHE A 205 7.99 10.28 -3.69
C PHE A 205 8.46 11.73 -3.47
N GLN A 206 9.26 12.29 -4.37
CA GLN A 206 9.65 13.71 -4.31
C GLN A 206 8.46 14.65 -4.50
N GLU A 207 7.55 14.38 -5.45
CA GLU A 207 6.33 15.18 -5.61
C GLU A 207 5.42 15.09 -4.38
N ILE A 208 5.31 13.91 -3.76
CA ILE A 208 4.62 13.73 -2.47
C ILE A 208 5.29 14.58 -1.38
N ALA A 209 6.61 14.53 -1.27
CA ALA A 209 7.35 15.28 -0.26
C ALA A 209 7.16 16.79 -0.42
N ILE A 210 7.24 17.29 -1.66
CA ILE A 210 6.97 18.70 -1.99
C ILE A 210 5.56 19.10 -1.56
N ASP A 211 4.56 18.26 -1.82
CA ASP A 211 3.18 18.53 -1.42
C ASP A 211 3.01 18.55 0.11
N LEU A 212 3.61 17.61 0.83
CA LEU A 212 3.61 17.55 2.31
C LEU A 212 4.39 18.69 2.97
N VAL A 213 5.37 19.29 2.27
CA VAL A 213 6.03 20.53 2.70
C VAL A 213 5.11 21.73 2.53
N ALA A 214 4.37 21.80 1.43
CA ALA A 214 3.39 22.85 1.20
C ALA A 214 2.13 22.72 2.09
N HIS A 215 1.82 21.50 2.53
CA HIS A 215 0.63 21.14 3.31
C HIS A 215 1.01 20.42 4.62
N PRO A 216 1.67 21.11 5.58
CA PRO A 216 2.10 20.50 6.82
C PRO A 216 0.96 19.93 7.66
N GLU A 217 -0.27 20.41 7.48
CA GLU A 217 -1.48 19.89 8.13
C GLU A 217 -1.83 18.45 7.75
N ARG A 218 -1.29 17.94 6.63
CA ARG A 218 -1.54 16.56 6.17
C ARG A 218 -0.57 15.55 6.79
N ARG A 219 0.55 16.00 7.33
CA ARG A 219 1.53 15.13 8.01
C ARG A 219 0.85 14.43 9.18
N LYS A 220 1.29 13.21 9.52
CA LYS A 220 0.65 12.33 10.53
C LYS A 220 -0.78 11.88 10.23
N PHE A 221 -1.46 12.50 9.28
CA PHE A 221 -2.79 12.11 8.80
C PHE A 221 -2.74 11.49 7.41
N SER A 222 -1.55 11.36 6.82
CA SER A 222 -1.36 10.83 5.48
C SER A 222 -0.79 9.43 5.50
N VAL A 223 -1.09 8.67 4.46
CA VAL A 223 -0.44 7.40 4.11
C VAL A 223 -0.12 7.41 2.61
N VAL A 224 1.03 6.87 2.23
CA VAL A 224 1.33 6.54 0.84
C VAL A 224 0.95 5.09 0.58
N THR A 225 0.21 4.83 -0.50
CA THR A 225 -0.16 3.49 -0.93
C THR A 225 0.41 3.22 -2.30
N LEU A 226 1.05 2.06 -2.47
CA LEU A 226 1.68 1.64 -3.72
C LEU A 226 1.42 0.15 -3.93
N SER A 227 0.63 -0.21 -4.96
CA SER A 227 0.23 -1.59 -5.23
C SER A 227 0.88 -2.15 -6.50
N ILE A 228 2.03 -1.59 -6.91
CA ILE A 228 2.75 -1.99 -8.11
C ILE A 228 4.11 -2.60 -7.78
N CYS A 229 4.61 -3.43 -8.70
CA CYS A 229 5.95 -3.99 -8.60
C CYS A 229 7.02 -2.99 -9.04
N GLY A 230 8.26 -3.28 -8.66
CA GLY A 230 9.42 -2.49 -9.09
C GLY A 230 10.50 -3.34 -9.75
N PRO A 231 11.53 -2.71 -10.34
CA PRO A 231 12.72 -3.39 -10.82
C PRO A 231 13.39 -4.22 -9.72
N ARG A 232 13.93 -5.37 -10.13
CA ARG A 232 14.63 -6.29 -9.23
C ARG A 232 16.05 -5.79 -8.99
N HIS A 233 16.43 -5.64 -7.72
CA HIS A 233 17.83 -5.56 -7.31
C HIS A 233 18.36 -6.97 -7.04
N ASP A 234 19.63 -7.21 -7.30
CA ASP A 234 20.27 -8.49 -6.97
C ASP A 234 20.45 -8.55 -5.44
N PRO A 235 19.77 -9.48 -4.72
CA PRO A 235 19.86 -9.56 -3.27
C PRO A 235 21.28 -9.92 -2.78
N GLU A 236 22.15 -10.45 -3.65
CA GLU A 236 23.54 -10.76 -3.30
C GLU A 236 24.49 -9.55 -3.41
N ASP A 237 24.05 -8.43 -4.01
CA ASP A 237 24.84 -7.20 -4.06
C ASP A 237 24.56 -6.31 -2.83
N PRO A 238 25.52 -6.19 -1.88
CA PRO A 238 25.33 -5.41 -0.66
C PRO A 238 25.32 -3.89 -0.92
N VAL A 239 25.70 -3.44 -2.12
CA VAL A 239 25.74 -2.02 -2.47
C VAL A 239 24.51 -1.68 -3.29
N LEU A 240 23.60 -0.91 -2.71
CA LEU A 240 22.49 -0.35 -3.48
C LEU A 240 23.03 0.51 -4.62
N PRO A 241 22.59 0.29 -5.88
CA PRO A 241 22.91 1.15 -6.99
C PRO A 241 22.57 2.62 -6.65
N PRO A 242 23.31 3.62 -7.16
CA PRO A 242 23.07 5.03 -6.84
C PRO A 242 21.60 5.47 -7.02
N ALA A 243 20.91 4.97 -8.06
CA ALA A 243 19.49 5.24 -8.28
C ALA A 243 18.60 4.68 -7.15
N MET A 244 18.90 3.47 -6.67
CA MET A 244 18.18 2.84 -5.56
C MET A 244 18.42 3.58 -4.25
N GLN A 245 19.63 4.09 -4.04
CA GLN A 245 19.93 4.94 -2.89
C GLN A 245 19.15 6.28 -2.94
N LEU A 246 18.95 6.86 -4.13
CA LEU A 246 18.10 8.05 -4.31
C LEU A 246 16.63 7.73 -4.00
N LEU A 247 16.11 6.60 -4.48
CA LEU A 247 14.77 6.14 -4.15
C LEU A 247 14.62 5.97 -2.64
N LYS A 248 15.55 5.25 -2.00
CA LYS A 248 15.59 5.07 -0.54
C LYS A 248 15.52 6.40 0.21
N ASN A 249 16.31 7.39 -0.21
CA ASN A 249 16.31 8.70 0.41
C ASN A 249 14.97 9.43 0.22
N ALA A 250 14.36 9.34 -0.96
CA ALA A 250 13.06 9.96 -1.24
C ALA A 250 11.93 9.33 -0.41
N VAL A 251 11.92 8.00 -0.26
CA VAL A 251 10.97 7.31 0.62
C VAL A 251 11.19 7.70 2.08
N GLN A 252 12.45 7.74 2.54
CA GLN A 252 12.79 8.15 3.90
C GLN A 252 12.37 9.60 4.18
N GLU A 253 12.51 10.52 3.21
CA GLU A 253 12.08 11.91 3.36
C GLU A 253 10.58 12.02 3.64
N VAL A 254 9.75 11.22 2.97
CA VAL A 254 8.31 11.16 3.23
C VAL A 254 8.03 10.55 4.61
N MET A 255 8.72 9.47 4.98
CA MET A 255 8.57 8.83 6.29
C MET A 255 9.00 9.74 7.45
N ASP A 256 10.05 10.55 7.26
CA ASP A 256 10.54 11.54 8.24
C ASP A 256 9.51 12.66 8.50
N MET A 257 8.51 12.79 7.63
CA MET A 257 7.33 13.65 7.85
C MET A 257 6.17 12.92 8.54
N ASP A 258 6.45 11.78 9.17
CA ASP A 258 5.49 10.90 9.85
C ASP A 258 4.36 10.43 8.90
N VAL A 259 4.74 10.01 7.69
CA VAL A 259 3.81 9.44 6.70
C VAL A 259 4.22 7.99 6.42
N PRO A 260 3.44 7.01 6.88
CA PRO A 260 3.69 5.60 6.57
C PRO A 260 3.56 5.33 5.07
N VAL A 261 4.32 4.33 4.61
CA VAL A 261 4.29 3.86 3.22
C VAL A 261 3.86 2.39 3.22
N VAL A 262 2.75 2.11 2.55
CA VAL A 262 2.16 0.77 2.40
C VAL A 262 2.44 0.27 1.00
N VAL A 263 3.01 -0.93 0.93
CA VAL A 263 3.43 -1.53 -0.34
C VAL A 263 2.91 -2.95 -0.45
N ALA A 264 2.60 -3.37 -1.67
CA ALA A 264 2.28 -4.76 -1.94
C ALA A 264 3.52 -5.65 -1.74
N ALA A 265 3.33 -6.85 -1.17
CA ALA A 265 4.39 -7.83 -1.03
C ALA A 265 4.86 -8.39 -2.38
N GLY A 266 4.07 -8.28 -3.45
CA GLY A 266 4.38 -8.81 -4.78
C GLY A 266 3.85 -10.22 -5.05
N ASN A 267 3.78 -10.59 -6.33
CA ASN A 267 3.04 -11.76 -6.83
C ASN A 267 3.90 -12.86 -7.48
N GLY A 268 5.13 -13.08 -7.01
CA GLY A 268 6.00 -14.20 -7.43
C GLY A 268 6.60 -14.11 -8.83
N MET A 269 6.06 -13.25 -9.70
CA MET A 269 6.54 -13.04 -11.07
C MET A 269 7.42 -11.78 -11.25
N SER A 270 7.52 -10.94 -10.23
CA SER A 270 8.28 -9.67 -10.26
C SER A 270 8.80 -9.34 -8.86
N ALA A 271 9.90 -8.61 -8.76
CA ALA A 271 10.38 -8.14 -7.46
C ALA A 271 9.36 -7.21 -6.79
N ALA A 272 9.11 -7.44 -5.51
CA ALA A 272 8.32 -6.50 -4.70
C ALA A 272 9.02 -5.14 -4.66
N PHE A 273 8.24 -4.07 -4.55
CA PHE A 273 8.83 -2.77 -4.20
C PHE A 273 9.60 -2.84 -2.86
N ALA A 274 9.16 -3.67 -1.92
CA ALA A 274 9.86 -3.88 -0.65
C ALA A 274 11.28 -4.47 -0.81
N GLU A 275 11.51 -5.31 -1.83
CA GLU A 275 12.83 -5.94 -2.10
C GLU A 275 13.89 -4.93 -2.56
N MET A 276 13.49 -3.69 -2.85
CA MET A 276 14.37 -2.59 -3.22
C MET A 276 15.11 -1.96 -2.04
N PHE A 277 14.74 -2.32 -0.81
CA PHE A 277 15.21 -1.70 0.40
C PHE A 277 15.91 -2.74 1.28
N PRO A 278 16.86 -2.32 2.14
CA PRO A 278 17.46 -3.22 3.11
C PRO A 278 16.40 -3.82 4.04
N ASP A 279 16.70 -5.00 4.58
CA ASP A 279 15.90 -5.62 5.62
C ASP A 279 15.61 -4.63 6.76
N ASN A 280 14.37 -4.66 7.27
CA ASN A 280 13.85 -3.77 8.32
C ASN A 280 13.66 -2.31 7.92
N PHE A 281 13.75 -1.94 6.64
CA PHE A 281 13.24 -0.63 6.22
C PHE A 281 11.73 -0.55 6.57
N PRO A 282 11.25 0.54 7.19
CA PRO A 282 9.98 0.54 7.93
C PRO A 282 8.75 0.73 7.01
N LEU A 283 8.72 -0.02 5.91
CA LEU A 283 7.55 -0.19 5.06
C LEU A 283 6.53 -1.07 5.76
N VAL A 284 5.25 -0.81 5.53
CA VAL A 284 4.19 -1.77 5.82
C VAL A 284 3.98 -2.60 4.55
N VAL A 285 4.50 -3.82 4.56
CA VAL A 285 4.46 -4.74 3.42
C VAL A 285 3.23 -5.65 3.56
N VAL A 286 2.33 -5.60 2.58
CA VAL A 286 1.05 -6.32 2.64
C VAL A 286 1.04 -7.50 1.70
N GLY A 287 0.99 -8.71 2.27
CA GLY A 287 0.82 -9.97 1.55
C GLY A 287 -0.65 -10.28 1.25
N ALA A 288 -0.89 -11.18 0.30
CA ALA A 288 -2.24 -11.60 -0.07
C ALA A 288 -2.66 -12.86 0.72
N ASN A 289 -3.84 -12.82 1.31
CA ASN A 289 -4.55 -13.96 1.89
C ASN A 289 -5.66 -14.40 0.94
N ASP A 290 -5.83 -15.72 0.84
CA ASP A 290 -6.96 -16.36 0.17
C ASP A 290 -7.91 -16.93 1.23
N LEU A 291 -9.13 -16.40 1.26
CA LEU A 291 -10.15 -16.81 2.23
C LEU A 291 -10.63 -18.25 2.01
N LYS A 292 -10.57 -18.78 0.78
CA LYS A 292 -11.05 -20.14 0.47
C LYS A 292 -10.20 -21.20 1.16
N ILE A 293 -8.89 -20.99 1.20
CA ILE A 293 -7.94 -21.85 1.91
C ILE A 293 -7.64 -21.34 3.32
N ASN A 294 -8.12 -20.15 3.65
CA ASN A 294 -7.90 -19.43 4.91
C ASN A 294 -6.40 -19.31 5.24
N ASP A 295 -5.59 -18.99 4.22
CA ASP A 295 -4.13 -19.03 4.27
C ASP A 295 -3.51 -18.00 3.31
N LYS A 296 -2.20 -17.82 3.36
CA LYS A 296 -1.45 -17.05 2.36
C LYS A 296 -1.84 -17.51 0.95
N ALA A 297 -2.15 -16.57 0.06
CA ALA A 297 -2.42 -16.84 -1.34
C ALA A 297 -1.16 -17.39 -2.04
N PRO A 298 -1.28 -18.39 -2.95
CA PRO A 298 -0.12 -19.05 -3.56
C PRO A 298 0.85 -18.11 -4.29
N TYR A 299 0.34 -17.02 -4.87
CA TYR A 299 1.15 -16.03 -5.59
C TYR A 299 1.81 -15.00 -4.66
N SER A 300 1.35 -14.85 -3.41
CA SER A 300 1.90 -13.84 -2.50
C SER A 300 3.38 -14.14 -2.19
N GLN A 301 4.23 -13.12 -2.26
CA GLN A 301 5.62 -13.24 -1.82
C GLN A 301 5.73 -13.35 -0.29
N LEU A 302 6.94 -13.71 0.16
CA LEU A 302 7.26 -14.02 1.56
C LEU A 302 7.60 -12.75 2.36
N TYR A 303 7.55 -12.87 3.68
CA TYR A 303 7.94 -11.84 4.67
C TYR A 303 7.11 -10.53 4.67
N PRO A 304 5.77 -10.58 4.54
CA PRO A 304 4.98 -9.37 4.74
C PRO A 304 4.92 -8.98 6.22
N THR A 305 4.69 -7.70 6.48
CA THR A 305 4.31 -7.18 7.81
C THR A 305 3.01 -7.85 8.27
N LEU A 306 2.06 -7.97 7.35
CA LEU A 306 0.77 -8.62 7.55
C LEU A 306 0.13 -8.99 6.21
N TYR A 307 -0.93 -9.78 6.27
CA TYR A 307 -1.73 -10.17 5.12
C TYR A 307 -3.05 -9.40 5.09
N ALA A 308 -3.53 -9.08 3.89
CA ALA A 308 -4.90 -8.66 3.65
C ALA A 308 -5.56 -9.62 2.65
N VAL A 309 -6.88 -9.67 2.62
CA VAL A 309 -7.60 -10.47 1.62
C VAL A 309 -7.24 -9.91 0.24
N GLY A 310 -6.57 -10.75 -0.55
CA GLY A 310 -6.03 -10.34 -1.84
C GLY A 310 -6.40 -11.27 -2.98
N SER A 311 -7.15 -12.34 -2.71
CA SER A 311 -7.73 -13.23 -3.72
C SER A 311 -9.22 -12.94 -3.87
N ASP A 312 -9.72 -13.09 -5.09
CA ASP A 312 -11.12 -12.88 -5.45
C ASP A 312 -11.72 -11.51 -5.08
N THR A 313 -10.93 -10.46 -5.18
CA THR A 313 -11.35 -9.11 -4.81
C THR A 313 -12.22 -8.43 -5.88
N THR A 314 -13.05 -7.48 -5.46
CA THR A 314 -13.99 -6.71 -6.30
C THR A 314 -13.76 -5.22 -6.22
N CYS A 315 -13.60 -4.52 -7.34
CA CYS A 315 -13.39 -3.06 -7.35
C CYS A 315 -13.93 -2.44 -8.64
N TRP A 316 -14.02 -1.12 -8.65
CA TRP A 316 -14.16 -0.34 -9.87
C TRP A 316 -12.84 -0.20 -10.62
N ALA A 317 -12.89 -0.50 -11.91
CA ALA A 317 -11.77 -0.39 -12.84
C ALA A 317 -12.22 0.39 -14.09
N GLU A 318 -12.05 -0.20 -15.27
CA GLU A 318 -12.34 0.45 -16.56
C GLU A 318 -13.84 0.70 -16.78
N SER A 319 -14.67 -0.30 -16.48
CA SER A 319 -16.12 -0.25 -16.70
C SER A 319 -16.80 0.69 -15.74
N THR A 320 -17.68 1.56 -16.23
CA THR A 320 -18.48 2.50 -15.42
C THR A 320 -19.81 1.93 -14.94
N THR A 321 -20.11 0.67 -15.26
CA THR A 321 -21.42 0.05 -15.00
C THR A 321 -21.34 -1.28 -14.25
N THR A 322 -20.21 -1.96 -14.34
CA THR A 322 -19.99 -3.26 -13.69
C THR A 322 -18.61 -3.23 -13.03
N PRO A 323 -18.49 -3.54 -11.73
CA PRO A 323 -17.20 -3.67 -11.07
C PRO A 323 -16.47 -4.89 -11.61
N ASP A 324 -15.15 -4.82 -11.65
CA ASP A 324 -14.32 -5.99 -11.91
C ASP A 324 -14.33 -6.87 -10.66
N THR A 325 -14.45 -8.17 -10.87
CA THR A 325 -14.48 -9.19 -9.82
C THR A 325 -13.38 -10.21 -10.07
N ARG A 326 -13.03 -10.98 -9.04
CA ARG A 326 -12.02 -12.04 -9.13
C ARG A 326 -10.61 -11.52 -9.42
N LEU A 327 -10.29 -10.37 -8.86
CA LEU A 327 -8.97 -9.76 -9.00
C LEU A 327 -8.03 -10.26 -7.89
N GLU A 328 -6.76 -10.37 -8.25
CA GLU A 328 -5.68 -10.79 -7.37
C GLU A 328 -4.74 -9.60 -7.11
N GLY A 329 -4.50 -9.28 -5.84
CA GLY A 329 -3.59 -8.20 -5.45
C GLY A 329 -3.83 -7.70 -4.03
N THR A 330 -2.94 -6.86 -3.52
CA THR A 330 -3.05 -6.26 -2.18
C THR A 330 -3.19 -4.74 -2.26
N SER A 331 -3.99 -4.17 -1.37
CA SER A 331 -4.26 -2.74 -1.30
C SER A 331 -4.28 -2.26 0.15
N GLY A 332 -3.86 -1.00 0.36
CA GLY A 332 -3.67 -0.42 1.69
C GLY A 332 -4.67 0.70 1.98
N GLY A 333 -5.77 0.42 2.68
CA GLY A 333 -6.71 1.46 3.14
C GLY A 333 -6.78 1.60 4.67
N GLN A 334 -6.47 0.54 5.42
CA GLN A 334 -6.72 0.50 6.87
C GLN A 334 -5.86 1.48 7.68
N ILE A 335 -4.68 1.85 7.19
CA ILE A 335 -3.84 2.87 7.84
C ILE A 335 -4.53 4.23 7.85
N ALA A 336 -5.18 4.62 6.74
CA ALA A 336 -5.93 5.88 6.69
C ALA A 336 -7.09 5.90 7.69
N ASN A 337 -7.73 4.76 7.98
CA ASN A 337 -8.72 4.68 9.06
C ASN A 337 -8.10 4.95 10.42
N LEU A 338 -7.01 4.26 10.78
CA LEU A 338 -6.35 4.41 12.08
C LEU A 338 -5.90 5.86 12.33
N LEU A 339 -5.31 6.51 11.32
CA LEU A 339 -4.84 7.89 11.42
C LEU A 339 -5.96 8.92 11.58
N SER A 340 -7.22 8.55 11.31
CA SER A 340 -8.36 9.44 11.50
C SER A 340 -8.95 9.41 12.91
N TYR A 341 -8.50 8.48 13.75
CA TYR A 341 -8.99 8.35 15.12
C TYR A 341 -8.56 9.56 15.96
N ASP A 342 -9.44 10.02 16.84
CA ASP A 342 -9.09 11.07 17.81
C ASP A 342 -8.00 10.59 18.77
N ASP A 343 -7.98 9.29 19.07
CA ASP A 343 -6.95 8.59 19.86
C ASP A 343 -6.42 7.41 19.05
N VAL A 344 -5.30 7.64 18.36
CA VAL A 344 -4.65 6.62 17.53
C VAL A 344 -3.95 5.62 18.46
N PRO A 345 -4.14 4.30 18.30
CA PRO A 345 -3.69 3.29 19.27
C PRO A 345 -2.17 3.03 19.30
N ILE A 346 -1.35 3.98 18.86
CA ILE A 346 0.11 3.91 18.68
C ILE A 346 0.77 5.23 19.09
N ASP A 347 2.10 5.24 19.23
CA ASP A 347 2.84 6.48 19.46
C ASP A 347 2.90 7.32 18.16
N THR A 348 2.26 8.49 18.20
CA THR A 348 2.25 9.47 17.10
C THR A 348 3.17 10.66 17.35
N SER A 349 4.11 10.54 18.30
CA SER A 349 5.15 11.54 18.54
C SER A 349 6.02 11.73 17.28
N ASP A 350 6.60 12.92 17.14
CA ASP A 350 7.41 13.28 15.96
C ASP A 350 8.51 12.25 15.69
N GLY A 351 8.53 11.70 14.48
CA GLY A 351 9.50 10.71 14.02
C GLY A 351 9.32 9.30 14.60
N LYS A 352 8.20 9.03 15.28
CA LYS A 352 7.87 7.70 15.83
C LYS A 352 6.75 7.00 15.09
N LEU A 353 5.88 7.76 14.42
CA LEU A 353 4.63 7.26 13.87
C LEU A 353 4.85 6.11 12.89
N VAL A 354 5.80 6.22 11.96
CA VAL A 354 6.02 5.20 10.93
C VAL A 354 6.41 3.85 11.55
N GLN A 355 7.38 3.84 12.46
CA GLN A 355 7.81 2.61 13.14
C GLN A 355 6.69 2.06 14.03
N SER A 356 6.05 2.90 14.83
CA SER A 356 4.96 2.47 15.71
C SER A 356 3.74 1.94 14.95
N MET A 357 3.50 2.43 13.74
CA MET A 357 2.48 1.89 12.84
C MET A 357 2.85 0.49 12.35
N LYS A 358 4.09 0.29 11.92
CA LYS A 358 4.59 -1.03 11.52
C LYS A 358 4.50 -2.02 12.68
N ASP A 359 5.02 -1.65 13.86
CA ASP A 359 4.99 -2.49 15.07
C ASP A 359 3.55 -2.86 15.47
N TYR A 360 2.59 -1.94 15.31
CA TYR A 360 1.19 -2.19 15.57
C TYR A 360 0.62 -3.27 14.66
N PHE A 361 0.93 -3.24 13.36
CA PHE A 361 0.47 -4.23 12.39
C PHE A 361 1.20 -5.56 12.45
N GLU A 362 2.36 -5.62 13.11
CA GLU A 362 3.05 -6.88 13.44
C GLU A 362 2.54 -7.51 14.74
N SER A 363 1.68 -6.80 15.47
CA SER A 363 1.10 -7.26 16.73
C SER A 363 -0.34 -7.75 16.56
N ASP A 364 -0.82 -8.53 17.55
CA ASP A 364 -2.22 -8.98 17.67
C ASP A 364 -3.27 -7.86 17.76
N ARG A 365 -2.83 -6.59 17.79
CA ARG A 365 -3.71 -5.41 17.78
C ARG A 365 -4.06 -4.97 16.35
N GLY A 366 -3.16 -5.17 15.38
CA GLY A 366 -3.34 -4.77 13.98
C GLY A 366 -3.87 -5.88 13.08
N GLY A 367 -3.79 -7.12 13.53
CA GLY A 367 -4.32 -8.29 12.86
C GLY A 367 -4.45 -9.46 13.82
N TRP A 368 -4.76 -10.63 13.28
CA TRP A 368 -4.79 -11.89 14.01
C TRP A 368 -4.25 -13.02 13.17
N ASP A 369 -3.79 -14.08 13.81
CA ASP A 369 -3.36 -15.28 13.12
C ASP A 369 -4.57 -16.17 12.83
N ARG A 370 -4.89 -16.34 11.53
CA ARG A 370 -5.89 -17.34 11.08
C ARG A 370 -5.27 -18.74 11.02
N ARG A 371 -3.96 -18.79 10.74
CA ARG A 371 -3.09 -19.96 10.70
C ARG A 371 -1.68 -19.55 11.14
N PRO A 372 -0.79 -20.50 11.49
CA PRO A 372 0.57 -20.21 12.01
C PRO A 372 1.48 -19.29 11.18
N HIS A 373 1.07 -18.87 9.97
CA HIS A 373 1.83 -17.96 9.10
C HIS A 373 0.94 -16.95 8.35
N ALA A 374 -0.29 -16.73 8.80
CA ALA A 374 -1.26 -15.85 8.14
C ALA A 374 -1.81 -14.83 9.15
N HIS A 375 -0.98 -13.85 9.49
CA HIS A 375 -1.36 -12.69 10.29
C HIS A 375 -2.21 -11.74 9.44
N VAL A 376 -3.54 -11.86 9.53
CA VAL A 376 -4.48 -11.13 8.67
C VAL A 376 -4.97 -9.85 9.33
N LEU A 377 -4.97 -8.78 8.55
CA LEU A 377 -5.43 -7.44 8.89
C LEU A 377 -6.80 -7.45 9.58
N TRP A 378 -6.91 -6.65 10.64
CA TRP A 378 -8.15 -6.41 11.36
C TRP A 378 -8.38 -4.92 11.61
N ASN A 379 -9.63 -4.49 11.48
CA ASN A 379 -10.03 -3.10 11.73
C ASN A 379 -10.37 -2.75 13.19
N GLY A 380 -10.29 -3.69 14.12
CA GLY A 380 -10.51 -3.45 15.55
C GLY A 380 -11.96 -3.56 16.03
N VAL A 381 -12.90 -4.03 15.20
CA VAL A 381 -14.28 -4.32 15.61
C VAL A 381 -14.28 -5.45 16.64
N LEU A 382 -14.67 -5.13 17.87
CA LEU A 382 -14.99 -6.09 18.91
C LEU A 382 -16.51 -6.22 18.96
N THR A 383 -17.05 -7.41 18.74
CA THR A 383 -18.47 -7.65 19.00
C THR A 383 -18.72 -7.45 20.49
N SER A 384 -19.64 -6.55 20.86
CA SER A 384 -20.18 -6.54 22.21
C SER A 384 -20.87 -7.89 22.41
N SER A 385 -20.34 -8.70 23.33
CA SER A 385 -21.01 -9.91 23.80
C SER A 385 -22.25 -9.58 24.59
#